data_AF-A0A7S3LF30-F1
#
_entry.id   AF-A0A7S3LF30-F1
#
_cell.length_a   1.000
_cell.length_b   1.000
_cell.length_c   1.000
_cell.angle_alpha   90.00
_cell.angle_beta   90.00
_cell.angle_gamma   90.00
#
_symmetry.space_group_name_H-M   'P 1'
#
loop_
_entity.id
_entity.type
_entity.pdbx_description
1 polymer ?
#
loop_
_entity_poly.entity_id
_entity_poly.type
_entity_poly.pdbx_seq_one_letter_code
_entity_poly.pdbx_strand_id
1 'polypeptide(L)'
;GFALVGGPASQDHKKAASVLKKLNRPYMCAVPLVFQSFEEWQSSELGLHPIQVALQVSLPEIDGAIEPIIYAGREGATGRSVPLADRVNLLADRALKWANLRSKPKSEKKVAITIFSFPPDKGNVGTAAYLDVFDSIKAVLGQLKSEGYDIGDAPMDKEAIMGSILDDPEAKISSPDLNVAYRMSTSEYYDLTPYATDLEENWGPAPGNLNSDGQNLLVYGKQFGNVFIGVQPSFGYEGDPMRLLFAKSASPHHGFAAYYTYLEKIFKADAVLHFGTHGSLEFMPGKQVGMSGTCYPDRLISSLPSAYLYAANNPSEATIAKRRSYSATVSYLTPPAENAGLYKGLKELKELISSYQGLRENEGRGPAIVNSIISTAFTCNLDKDVDLPNLETYSAAEDTLENRDNIVGAIYSEIMQIESRLLPCGLHTVGV
;
A
#
# COMPACT_ATOMS: atom_id res chain seq x y z
N GLY A 1 7.19 25.52 1.36
CA GLY A 1 5.93 24.91 1.80
C GLY A 1 4.73 25.85 1.73
N PHE A 2 4.37 26.30 0.54
CA PHE A 2 3.04 26.83 0.21
C PHE A 2 2.70 26.32 -1.21
N ALA A 3 1.45 26.48 -1.65
CA ALA A 3 1.08 26.23 -3.04
C ALA A 3 1.98 27.05 -3.99
N LEU A 4 2.33 26.48 -5.15
CA LEU A 4 3.22 27.10 -6.13
C LEU A 4 2.62 28.39 -6.71
N VAL A 5 1.31 28.41 -6.93
CA VAL A 5 0.58 29.55 -7.49
C VAL A 5 -0.52 29.97 -6.53
N GLY A 6 -0.31 31.12 -5.89
CA GLY A 6 -1.24 31.70 -4.94
C GLY A 6 -0.62 31.92 -3.56
N GLY A 7 -1.48 32.19 -2.58
CA GLY A 7 -1.11 32.25 -1.16
C GLY A 7 -2.01 31.32 -0.33
N PRO A 8 -1.88 31.31 1.00
CA PRO A 8 -2.70 30.45 1.86
C PRO A 8 -4.21 30.62 1.65
N ALA A 9 -4.65 31.84 1.33
CA ALA A 9 -6.06 32.21 1.18
C ALA A 9 -6.64 32.04 -0.24
N SER A 10 -5.80 31.93 -1.28
CA SER A 10 -6.24 31.75 -2.67
C SER A 10 -5.20 30.95 -3.45
N GLN A 11 -5.58 29.77 -3.93
CA GLN A 11 -4.68 28.78 -4.51
C GLN A 11 -5.18 28.36 -5.89
N ASP A 12 -4.30 28.28 -6.87
CA ASP A 12 -4.62 27.87 -8.24
C ASP A 12 -3.79 26.66 -8.65
N HIS A 13 -4.21 25.49 -8.15
CA HIS A 13 -3.56 24.21 -8.44
C HIS A 13 -3.59 23.84 -9.92
N LYS A 14 -4.60 24.29 -10.68
CA LYS A 14 -4.68 24.02 -12.13
C LYS A 14 -3.56 24.76 -12.87
N LYS A 15 -3.30 26.01 -12.51
CA LYS A 15 -2.19 26.78 -13.06
C LYS A 15 -0.84 26.25 -12.58
N ALA A 16 -0.71 25.87 -11.32
CA ALA A 16 0.48 25.22 -10.79
C ALA A 16 0.83 23.94 -11.58
N ALA A 17 -0.14 23.03 -11.76
CA ALA A 17 0.02 21.83 -12.55
C ALA A 17 0.41 22.12 -14.01
N SER A 18 -0.19 23.14 -14.64
CA SER A 18 0.16 23.56 -16.01
C SER A 18 1.62 24.04 -16.11
N VAL A 19 2.08 24.85 -15.15
CA VAL A 19 3.47 25.34 -15.10
C VAL A 19 4.44 24.20 -14.85
N LEU A 20 4.17 23.36 -13.85
CA LEU A 20 5.03 22.23 -13.49
C LEU A 20 5.12 21.19 -14.61
N LYS A 21 4.01 20.93 -15.31
CA LYS A 21 3.99 20.01 -16.46
C LYS A 21 4.80 20.55 -17.64
N LYS A 22 4.78 21.87 -17.88
CA LYS A 22 5.66 22.51 -18.89
C LYS A 22 7.13 22.41 -18.50
N LEU A 23 7.45 22.61 -17.23
CA LEU A 23 8.81 22.47 -16.72
C LEU A 23 9.28 21.01 -16.80
N ASN A 24 8.40 20.05 -16.52
CA ASN A 24 8.63 18.60 -16.57
C ASN A 24 9.91 18.20 -15.81
N ARG A 25 9.95 18.54 -14.51
CA ARG A 25 11.03 18.23 -13.56
C ARG A 25 10.43 17.74 -12.24
N PRO A 26 11.16 16.92 -11.45
CA PRO A 26 10.75 16.59 -10.08
C PRO A 26 10.54 17.87 -9.26
N TYR A 27 9.40 17.96 -8.58
CA TYR A 27 9.02 19.08 -7.73
C TYR A 27 9.00 18.64 -6.27
N MET A 28 10.01 19.02 -5.50
CA MET A 28 10.14 18.65 -4.09
C MET A 28 9.66 19.78 -3.18
N CYS A 29 9.03 19.44 -2.06
CA CYS A 29 8.59 20.43 -1.07
C CYS A 29 9.54 20.48 0.14
N ALA A 30 10.41 21.49 0.18
CA ALA A 30 11.17 21.81 1.39
C ALA A 30 10.29 22.58 2.41
N VAL A 31 10.27 22.10 3.65
CA VAL A 31 9.41 22.61 4.73
C VAL A 31 10.25 23.36 5.78
N PRO A 32 10.09 24.69 5.92
CA PRO A 32 10.66 25.40 7.07
C PRO A 32 9.72 25.29 8.28
N LEU A 33 10.26 25.10 9.48
CA LEU A 33 9.50 25.18 10.72
C LEU A 33 9.21 26.66 11.04
N VAL A 34 8.00 27.10 10.69
CA VAL A 34 7.59 28.52 10.81
C VAL A 34 6.82 28.78 12.11
N PHE A 35 6.00 27.82 12.52
CA PHE A 35 5.09 27.94 13.65
C PHE A 35 5.51 27.13 14.87
N GLN A 36 6.59 26.35 14.74
CA GLN A 36 7.20 25.59 15.82
C GLN A 36 8.71 25.79 15.83
N SER A 37 9.31 25.75 17.01
CA SER A 37 10.76 25.71 17.17
C SER A 37 11.30 24.35 16.76
N PHE A 38 12.63 24.28 16.55
CA PHE A 38 13.29 23.01 16.30
C PHE A 38 13.14 22.04 17.49
N GLU A 39 13.22 22.53 18.72
CA GLU A 39 13.09 21.74 19.94
C GLU A 39 11.67 21.17 20.12
N GLU A 40 10.65 21.97 19.80
CA GLU A 40 9.25 21.53 19.78
C GLU A 40 9.02 20.42 18.74
N TRP A 41 9.57 20.60 17.53
CA TRP A 41 9.50 19.57 16.50
C TRP A 41 10.23 18.29 16.91
N GLN A 42 11.43 18.41 17.46
CA GLN A 42 12.27 17.27 17.81
C GLN A 42 11.63 16.42 18.92
N SER A 43 11.06 17.06 19.94
CA SER A 43 10.36 16.41 21.05
C SER A 43 8.95 15.89 20.70
N SER A 44 8.35 16.36 19.61
CA SER A 44 7.00 15.95 19.18
C SER A 44 6.97 14.55 18.57
N GLU A 45 6.13 13.65 19.10
CA GLU A 45 5.84 12.34 18.49
C GLU A 45 5.06 12.49 17.17
N LEU A 46 4.27 13.55 16.99
CA LEU A 46 3.54 13.82 15.74
C LEU A 46 4.47 14.36 14.64
N GLY A 47 5.52 15.08 15.02
CA GLY A 47 6.35 15.86 14.12
C GLY A 47 5.78 17.26 13.90
N LEU A 48 5.32 17.58 12.69
CA LEU A 48 4.75 18.89 12.36
C LEU A 48 3.40 19.15 13.07
N HIS A 49 3.18 20.37 13.56
CA HIS A 49 1.86 20.80 14.03
C HIS A 49 0.79 20.71 12.92
N PRO A 50 -0.49 20.43 13.26
CA PRO A 50 -1.56 20.28 12.27
C PRO A 50 -1.71 21.47 11.31
N ILE A 51 -1.53 22.69 11.80
CA ILE A 51 -1.57 23.92 10.97
C ILE A 51 -0.45 23.91 9.93
N GLN A 52 0.75 23.46 10.31
CA GLN A 52 1.88 23.33 9.39
C GLN A 52 1.66 22.21 8.37
N VAL A 53 1.10 21.08 8.80
CA VAL A 53 0.74 20.00 7.87
C VAL A 53 -0.25 20.51 6.82
N ALA A 54 -1.31 21.20 7.26
CA ALA A 54 -2.32 21.74 6.36
C ALA A 54 -1.71 22.70 5.32
N LEU A 55 -0.89 23.67 5.76
CA LEU A 55 -0.38 24.73 4.88
C LEU A 55 0.87 24.35 4.09
N GLN A 56 1.79 23.61 4.71
CA GLN A 56 3.13 23.39 4.18
C GLN A 56 3.35 22.00 3.60
N VAL A 57 2.42 21.06 3.83
CA VAL A 57 2.48 19.69 3.30
C VAL A 57 1.30 19.40 2.39
N SER A 58 0.07 19.54 2.89
CA SER A 58 -1.14 19.19 2.12
C SER A 58 -1.34 20.04 0.86
N LEU A 59 -1.11 21.36 0.91
CA LEU A 59 -1.30 22.21 -0.29
C LEU A 59 -0.26 21.89 -1.38
N PRO A 60 1.05 21.79 -1.08
CA PRO A 60 2.03 21.33 -2.06
C PRO A 60 1.74 19.92 -2.62
N GLU A 61 1.20 19.00 -1.82
CA GLU A 61 0.80 17.67 -2.31
C GLU A 61 -0.26 17.75 -3.43
N ILE A 62 -1.19 18.72 -3.36
CA ILE A 62 -2.19 18.95 -4.41
C ILE A 62 -1.53 19.47 -5.71
N ASP A 63 -0.45 20.24 -5.60
CA ASP A 63 0.36 20.67 -6.75
C ASP A 63 1.23 19.54 -7.34
N GLY A 64 1.27 18.37 -6.69
CA GLY A 64 2.09 17.23 -7.08
C GLY A 64 3.50 17.24 -6.47
N ALA A 65 3.72 18.01 -5.40
CA ALA A 65 4.99 18.00 -4.69
C ALA A 65 5.25 16.64 -4.03
N ILE A 66 6.53 16.25 -4.00
CA ILE A 66 7.02 15.07 -3.30
C ILE A 66 7.90 15.49 -2.11
N GLU A 67 8.07 14.58 -1.17
CA GLU A 67 9.10 14.62 -0.12
C GLU A 67 9.06 15.88 0.77
N PRO A 68 8.11 15.97 1.72
CA PRO A 68 8.01 17.11 2.64
C PRO A 68 9.13 17.08 3.70
N ILE A 69 10.36 17.37 3.27
CA ILE A 69 11.57 17.33 4.12
C ILE A 69 11.75 18.67 4.83
N ILE A 70 11.94 18.61 6.14
CA ILE A 70 12.23 19.79 6.96
C ILE A 70 13.68 20.20 6.73
N TYR A 71 14.00 21.47 6.54
CA TYR A 71 15.41 21.88 6.30
C TYR A 71 15.92 22.95 7.27
N ALA A 72 15.01 23.71 7.88
CA ALA A 72 15.34 24.80 8.80
C ALA A 72 14.22 24.99 9.82
N GLY A 73 14.56 25.54 10.98
CA GLY A 73 13.59 25.88 12.00
C GLY A 73 14.02 27.05 12.87
N ARG A 74 13.13 27.54 13.72
CA ARG A 74 13.45 28.62 14.67
C ARG A 74 14.10 28.04 15.92
N GLU A 75 15.20 28.62 16.35
CA GLU A 75 15.79 28.35 17.66
C GLU A 75 14.94 29.01 18.75
N GLY A 76 14.56 28.27 19.79
CA GLY A 76 13.67 28.77 20.84
C GLY A 76 14.21 30.01 21.59
N ALA A 77 15.53 30.11 21.77
CA ALA A 77 16.15 31.19 22.53
C ALA A 77 16.23 32.53 21.77
N THR A 78 16.53 32.49 20.47
CA THR A 78 16.78 33.71 19.67
C THR A 78 15.67 34.01 18.67
N GLY A 79 14.79 33.05 18.38
CA GLY A 79 13.78 33.14 17.33
C GLY A 79 14.36 33.15 15.91
N ARG A 80 15.69 33.03 15.75
CA ARG A 80 16.35 33.02 14.45
C ARG A 80 16.08 31.70 13.75
N SER A 81 15.85 31.77 12.44
CA SER A 81 15.77 30.56 11.63
C SER A 81 17.18 30.04 11.34
N VAL A 82 17.45 28.81 11.77
CA VAL A 82 18.72 28.12 11.59
C VAL A 82 18.53 26.87 10.71
N PRO A 83 19.49 26.57 9.81
CA PRO A 83 19.46 25.35 9.02
C PRO A 83 19.77 24.13 9.89
N LEU A 84 19.15 23.00 9.56
CA LEU A 84 19.41 21.70 10.18
C LEU A 84 20.32 20.90 9.27
N ALA A 85 21.60 20.78 9.63
CA ALA A 85 22.64 20.29 8.72
C ALA A 85 22.34 18.88 8.16
N ASP A 86 21.91 17.95 9.02
CA ASP A 86 21.56 16.58 8.62
C ASP A 86 20.41 16.57 7.61
N ARG A 87 19.39 17.41 7.83
CA ARG A 87 18.23 17.47 6.94
C ARG A 87 18.51 18.19 5.63
N VAL A 88 19.33 19.23 5.65
CA VAL A 88 19.80 19.93 4.44
C VAL A 88 20.61 18.97 3.57
N ASN A 89 21.47 18.15 4.17
CA ASN A 89 22.23 17.13 3.45
C ASN A 89 21.30 16.10 2.80
N LEU A 90 20.34 15.54 3.55
CA LEU A 90 19.37 14.59 3.00
C LEU A 90 18.56 15.20 1.84
N LEU A 91 18.06 16.43 2.00
CA LEU A 91 17.33 17.14 0.95
C LEU A 91 18.18 17.31 -0.31
N ALA A 92 19.45 17.70 -0.16
CA ALA A 92 20.38 17.87 -1.26
C ALA A 92 20.70 16.53 -1.95
N ASP A 93 20.98 15.47 -1.19
CA ASP A 93 21.27 14.14 -1.71
C ASP A 93 20.09 13.59 -2.52
N ARG A 94 18.86 13.73 -2.00
CA ARG A 94 17.65 13.30 -2.70
C ARG A 94 17.39 14.13 -3.97
N ALA A 95 17.58 15.45 -3.91
CA ALA A 95 17.46 16.32 -5.08
C ALA A 95 18.49 15.94 -6.17
N LEU A 96 19.72 15.62 -5.78
CA LEU A 96 20.76 15.15 -6.69
C LEU A 96 20.42 13.78 -7.29
N LYS A 97 19.86 12.85 -6.52
CA LYS A 97 19.39 11.55 -7.03
C LYS A 97 18.27 11.70 -8.04
N TRP A 98 17.28 12.57 -7.77
CA TRP A 98 16.23 12.92 -8.73
C TRP A 98 16.78 13.57 -10.01
N ALA A 99 17.78 14.45 -9.87
CA ALA A 99 18.46 15.05 -11.02
C ALA A 99 19.23 13.99 -11.83
N ASN A 100 19.91 13.06 -11.15
CA ASN A 100 20.66 11.97 -11.77
C ASN A 100 19.76 11.03 -12.58
N LEU A 101 18.54 10.75 -12.11
CA LEU A 101 17.55 9.99 -12.87
C LEU A 101 17.22 10.61 -14.23
N ARG A 102 17.42 11.92 -14.40
CA ARG A 102 17.23 12.59 -15.69
C ARG A 102 18.48 12.50 -16.57
N SER A 103 19.67 12.67 -16.00
CA SER A 103 20.92 12.73 -16.78
C SER A 103 21.46 11.36 -17.16
N LYS A 104 21.24 10.34 -16.31
CA LYS A 104 21.78 8.99 -16.54
C LYS A 104 21.13 8.33 -17.76
N PRO A 105 21.91 7.72 -18.68
CA PRO A 105 21.36 6.97 -19.81
C PRO A 105 20.45 5.83 -19.33
N LYS A 106 19.34 5.57 -20.04
CA LYS A 106 18.35 4.54 -19.64
C LYS A 106 18.97 3.14 -19.48
N SER A 107 19.90 2.77 -20.35
CA SER A 107 20.61 1.48 -20.30
C SER A 107 21.46 1.29 -19.04
N GLU A 108 21.89 2.37 -18.39
CA GLU A 108 22.72 2.34 -17.19
C GLU A 108 21.92 2.54 -15.89
N LYS A 109 20.61 2.83 -15.99
CA LYS A 109 19.77 3.05 -14.82
C LYS A 109 19.45 1.74 -14.14
N LYS A 110 19.76 1.68 -12.84
CA LYS A 110 19.45 0.57 -11.96
C LYS A 110 18.13 0.78 -11.25
N VAL A 111 17.16 -0.11 -11.47
CA VAL A 111 15.82 -0.02 -10.88
C VAL A 111 15.62 -1.21 -9.94
N ALA A 112 15.37 -0.91 -8.67
CA ALA A 112 14.90 -1.91 -7.73
C ALA A 112 13.37 -1.96 -7.78
N ILE A 113 12.80 -3.16 -7.84
CA ILE A 113 11.38 -3.44 -7.72
C ILE A 113 11.21 -4.18 -6.40
N THR A 114 10.44 -3.61 -5.48
CA THR A 114 10.20 -4.20 -4.17
C THR A 114 8.77 -4.73 -4.10
N ILE A 115 8.62 -6.04 -3.87
CA ILE A 115 7.33 -6.69 -3.62
C ILE A 115 7.16 -7.00 -2.14
N PHE A 116 5.91 -7.04 -1.67
CA PHE A 116 5.59 -7.27 -0.27
C PHE A 116 5.12 -8.71 -0.02
N SER A 117 5.45 -9.21 1.17
CA SER A 117 5.02 -10.52 1.68
C SER A 117 4.04 -10.31 2.83
N PHE A 118 2.82 -9.84 2.51
CA PHE A 118 1.79 -9.58 3.52
C PHE A 118 0.42 -10.14 3.10
N PRO A 119 -0.29 -10.90 3.96
CA PRO A 119 0.08 -11.29 5.34
C PRO A 119 1.20 -12.36 5.41
N PRO A 120 2.12 -12.28 6.39
CA PRO A 120 3.34 -13.09 6.45
C PRO A 120 3.10 -14.61 6.61
N ASP A 121 1.93 -15.03 7.11
CA ASP A 121 1.64 -16.44 7.45
C ASP A 121 0.87 -17.20 6.36
N LYS A 122 0.57 -16.57 5.22
CA LYS A 122 -0.32 -17.17 4.20
C LYS A 122 0.38 -17.57 2.89
N GLY A 123 1.72 -17.52 2.81
CA GLY A 123 2.45 -17.85 1.58
C GLY A 123 2.21 -16.85 0.43
N ASN A 124 1.68 -15.67 0.73
CA ASN A 124 1.17 -14.72 -0.25
C ASN A 124 2.21 -13.64 -0.61
N VAL A 125 3.37 -14.05 -1.12
CA VAL A 125 4.35 -13.11 -1.68
C VAL A 125 3.72 -12.44 -2.91
N GLY A 126 3.70 -11.10 -2.95
CA GLY A 126 3.13 -10.36 -4.07
C GLY A 126 1.61 -10.27 -4.06
N THR A 127 0.93 -10.34 -2.91
CA THR A 127 -0.48 -9.91 -2.84
C THR A 127 -0.59 -8.44 -2.50
N ALA A 128 -1.35 -7.72 -3.32
CA ALA A 128 -1.66 -6.31 -3.14
C ALA A 128 -3.15 -6.07 -3.42
N ALA A 129 -3.75 -5.04 -2.79
CA ALA A 129 -5.17 -4.77 -2.92
C ALA A 129 -5.58 -4.66 -4.40
N TYR A 130 -6.33 -5.68 -4.85
CA TYR A 130 -6.84 -5.84 -6.21
C TYR A 130 -5.79 -5.69 -7.33
N LEU A 131 -4.55 -6.09 -7.09
CA LEU A 131 -3.45 -5.98 -8.05
C LEU A 131 -2.81 -7.35 -8.28
N ASP A 132 -2.67 -7.73 -9.55
CA ASP A 132 -1.87 -8.87 -9.96
C ASP A 132 -0.41 -8.42 -10.04
N VAL A 133 0.35 -8.65 -8.98
CA VAL A 133 1.71 -8.11 -8.84
C VAL A 133 2.64 -8.66 -9.91
N PHE A 134 2.64 -9.97 -10.16
CA PHE A 134 3.57 -10.58 -11.11
C PHE A 134 3.23 -10.25 -12.57
N ASP A 135 1.95 -10.22 -12.95
CA ASP A 135 1.58 -9.73 -14.29
C ASP A 135 1.85 -8.24 -14.46
N SER A 136 1.68 -7.43 -13.40
CA SER A 136 2.04 -6.00 -13.41
C SER A 136 3.55 -5.80 -13.53
N ILE A 137 4.36 -6.61 -12.84
CA ILE A 137 5.83 -6.59 -12.99
C ILE A 137 6.23 -6.97 -14.40
N LYS A 138 5.62 -8.01 -14.99
CA LYS A 138 5.83 -8.39 -16.40
C LYS A 138 5.54 -7.23 -17.35
N ALA A 139 4.43 -6.51 -17.15
CA ALA A 139 4.09 -5.33 -17.95
C ALA A 139 5.13 -4.21 -17.78
N VAL A 140 5.58 -3.94 -16.56
CA VAL A 140 6.63 -2.96 -16.27
C VAL A 140 7.97 -3.36 -16.89
N LEU A 141 8.39 -4.62 -16.78
CA LEU A 141 9.61 -5.13 -17.42
C LEU A 141 9.54 -4.99 -18.95
N GLY A 142 8.39 -5.30 -19.55
CA GLY A 142 8.15 -5.11 -20.99
C GLY A 142 8.31 -3.66 -21.42
N GLN A 143 7.78 -2.71 -20.64
CA GLN A 143 7.93 -1.29 -20.90
C GLN A 143 9.36 -0.80 -20.66
N LEU A 144 10.04 -1.26 -19.60
CA LEU A 144 11.45 -0.92 -19.36
C LEU A 144 12.33 -1.39 -20.53
N LYS A 145 12.11 -2.61 -21.03
CA LYS A 145 12.82 -3.13 -22.21
C LYS A 145 12.56 -2.29 -23.45
N SER A 146 11.30 -1.98 -23.76
CA SER A 146 10.91 -1.21 -24.94
C SER A 146 11.48 0.22 -24.92
N GLU A 147 11.67 0.77 -23.73
CA GLU A 147 12.26 2.08 -23.51
C GLU A 147 13.79 2.11 -23.50
N GLY A 148 14.46 0.95 -23.55
CA GLY A 148 15.92 0.83 -23.62
C GLY A 148 16.63 0.71 -22.27
N TYR A 149 15.94 0.28 -21.22
CA TYR A 149 16.58 -0.14 -19.98
C TYR A 149 17.19 -1.54 -20.14
N ASP A 150 18.30 -1.79 -19.43
CA ASP A 150 18.91 -3.12 -19.37
C ASP A 150 18.21 -3.99 -18.33
N ILE A 151 17.35 -4.89 -18.82
CA ILE A 151 16.64 -5.87 -17.99
C ILE A 151 17.32 -7.25 -17.97
N GLY A 152 18.53 -7.38 -18.55
CA GLY A 152 19.24 -8.66 -18.63
C GLY A 152 18.42 -9.79 -19.25
N ASP A 153 18.40 -10.93 -18.55
CA ASP A 153 17.70 -12.17 -18.88
C ASP A 153 16.35 -12.32 -18.16
N ALA A 154 15.74 -11.20 -17.71
CA ALA A 154 14.45 -11.24 -17.03
C ALA A 154 13.39 -11.97 -17.89
N PRO A 155 12.69 -12.98 -17.33
CA PRO A 155 11.64 -13.68 -18.07
C PRO A 155 10.47 -12.74 -18.37
N MET A 156 9.84 -12.95 -19.52
CA MET A 156 8.64 -12.21 -19.96
C MET A 156 7.36 -13.04 -19.76
N ASP A 157 7.37 -13.89 -18.74
CA ASP A 157 6.34 -14.86 -18.40
C ASP A 157 6.11 -14.83 -16.89
N LYS A 158 4.85 -14.84 -16.45
CA LYS A 158 4.49 -14.60 -15.05
C LYS A 158 5.03 -15.71 -14.15
N GLU A 159 4.82 -16.95 -14.55
CA GLU A 159 5.22 -18.15 -13.84
C GLU A 159 6.74 -18.23 -13.73
N ALA A 160 7.45 -17.87 -14.81
CA ALA A 160 8.92 -17.81 -14.79
C ALA A 160 9.47 -16.66 -13.91
N ILE A 161 8.83 -15.49 -13.89
CA ILE A 161 9.21 -14.40 -12.96
C ILE A 161 8.99 -14.88 -11.52
N MET A 162 7.83 -15.45 -11.22
CA MET A 162 7.51 -15.95 -9.90
C MET A 162 8.47 -17.06 -9.46
N GLY A 163 8.74 -18.05 -10.31
CA GLY A 163 9.69 -19.14 -10.03
C GLY A 163 11.16 -18.74 -9.97
N SER A 164 11.50 -17.51 -10.39
CA SER A 164 12.85 -16.95 -10.19
C SER A 164 13.07 -16.35 -8.80
N ILE A 165 11.96 -16.08 -8.09
CA ILE A 165 11.93 -15.43 -6.77
C ILE A 165 11.51 -16.43 -5.69
N LEU A 166 10.58 -17.33 -6.00
CA LEU A 166 10.09 -18.40 -5.15
C LEU A 166 10.69 -19.73 -5.62
N ASP A 167 11.46 -20.41 -4.78
CA ASP A 167 12.05 -21.71 -5.10
C ASP A 167 10.97 -22.82 -5.16
N ASP A 168 9.87 -22.68 -4.40
CA ASP A 168 8.66 -23.50 -4.51
C ASP A 168 7.37 -22.63 -4.50
N PRO A 169 6.83 -22.27 -5.68
CA PRO A 169 5.61 -21.45 -5.77
C PRO A 169 4.33 -22.15 -5.32
N GLU A 170 4.31 -23.49 -5.24
CA GLU A 170 3.11 -24.27 -4.92
C GLU A 170 3.05 -24.74 -3.46
N ALA A 171 4.04 -24.38 -2.64
CA ALA A 171 4.27 -24.94 -1.30
C ALA A 171 3.01 -24.97 -0.41
N LYS A 172 2.30 -26.10 -0.44
CA LYS A 172 1.10 -26.41 0.36
C LYS A 172 1.40 -26.71 1.83
N ILE A 173 2.68 -26.71 2.25
CA ILE A 173 3.09 -27.30 3.55
C ILE A 173 4.11 -26.45 4.35
N SER A 174 4.84 -25.50 3.75
CA SER A 174 5.73 -24.57 4.47
C SER A 174 5.90 -23.24 3.73
N SER A 175 6.27 -22.17 4.44
CA SER A 175 6.59 -20.87 3.84
C SER A 175 7.50 -21.04 2.61
N PRO A 176 7.20 -20.40 1.45
CA PRO A 176 8.02 -20.54 0.26
C PRO A 176 9.48 -20.16 0.55
N ASP A 177 10.43 -21.03 0.17
CA ASP A 177 11.84 -20.68 0.17
C ASP A 177 12.07 -19.57 -0.86
N LEU A 178 12.61 -18.43 -0.41
CA LEU A 178 12.86 -17.25 -1.24
C LEU A 178 14.28 -17.29 -1.80
N ASN A 179 14.43 -16.92 -3.07
CA ASN A 179 15.75 -16.82 -3.69
C ASN A 179 16.64 -15.83 -2.94
N VAL A 180 17.82 -16.27 -2.49
CA VAL A 180 18.80 -15.41 -1.82
C VAL A 180 19.65 -14.71 -2.88
N ALA A 181 19.38 -13.42 -3.10
CA ALA A 181 20.15 -12.59 -4.02
C ALA A 181 21.52 -12.21 -3.46
N TYR A 182 21.59 -11.99 -2.15
CA TYR A 182 22.80 -11.50 -1.49
C TYR A 182 22.87 -11.97 -0.04
N ARG A 183 24.08 -12.31 0.41
CA ARG A 183 24.40 -12.64 1.80
C ARG A 183 25.32 -11.55 2.34
N MET A 184 24.77 -10.66 3.14
CA MET A 184 25.50 -9.54 3.74
C MET A 184 26.14 -10.01 5.03
N SER A 185 27.47 -9.99 5.09
CA SER A 185 28.19 -10.29 6.33
C SER A 185 27.84 -9.27 7.42
N THR A 186 27.91 -9.66 8.68
CA THR A 186 27.65 -8.75 9.81
C THR A 186 28.59 -7.54 9.80
N SER A 187 29.88 -7.75 9.48
CA SER A 187 30.86 -6.65 9.35
C SER A 187 30.41 -5.64 8.30
N GLU A 188 30.08 -6.10 7.09
CA GLU A 188 29.60 -5.22 6.01
C GLU A 188 28.30 -4.51 6.40
N TYR A 189 27.40 -5.20 7.10
CA TYR A 189 26.16 -4.62 7.57
C TYR A 189 26.38 -3.46 8.56
N TYR A 190 27.24 -3.64 9.56
CA TYR A 190 27.57 -2.57 10.52
C TYR A 190 28.33 -1.42 9.87
N ASP A 191 29.21 -1.69 8.90
CA ASP A 191 29.95 -0.67 8.16
C ASP A 191 29.03 0.19 7.28
N LEU A 192 28.05 -0.43 6.62
CA LEU A 192 27.14 0.25 5.69
C LEU A 192 25.86 0.78 6.34
N THR A 193 25.52 0.35 7.55
CA THR A 193 24.27 0.70 8.26
C THR A 193 24.58 1.35 9.60
N PRO A 194 24.82 2.67 9.66
CA PRO A 194 25.25 3.35 10.89
C PRO A 194 24.26 3.26 12.07
N TYR A 195 22.98 3.02 11.79
CA TYR A 195 21.93 2.86 12.80
C TYR A 195 21.69 1.40 13.20
N ALA A 196 22.53 0.46 12.76
CA ALA A 196 22.39 -0.96 13.07
C ALA A 196 22.38 -1.23 14.58
N THR A 197 23.20 -0.51 15.35
CA THR A 197 23.30 -0.63 16.81
C THR A 197 22.00 -0.24 17.52
N ASP A 198 21.22 0.68 16.95
CA ASP A 198 19.94 1.11 17.51
C ASP A 198 18.89 -0.01 17.45
N LEU A 199 19.08 -1.02 16.58
CA LEU A 199 18.17 -2.14 16.43
C LEU A 199 18.45 -3.27 17.44
N GLU A 200 19.64 -3.28 18.05
CA GLU A 200 20.07 -4.36 18.94
C GLU A 200 19.26 -4.43 20.23
N GLU A 201 18.70 -3.30 20.67
CA GLU A 201 17.82 -3.24 21.85
C GLU A 201 16.65 -4.22 21.72
N ASN A 202 16.08 -4.34 20.52
CA ASN A 202 14.91 -5.18 20.25
C ASN A 202 15.26 -6.53 19.64
N TRP A 203 16.37 -6.62 18.90
CA TRP A 203 16.68 -7.76 18.04
C TRP A 203 17.99 -8.49 18.39
N GLY A 204 18.73 -8.00 19.40
CA GLY A 204 20.08 -8.48 19.69
C GLY A 204 21.08 -8.09 18.61
N PRO A 205 22.33 -8.58 18.66
CA PRO A 205 23.32 -8.28 17.63
C PRO A 205 22.99 -8.93 16.27
N ALA A 206 23.41 -8.29 15.18
CA ALA A 206 23.32 -8.88 13.85
C ALA A 206 24.11 -10.21 13.76
N PRO A 207 23.66 -11.20 12.96
CA PRO A 207 22.60 -11.12 11.95
C PRO A 207 21.18 -11.33 12.51
N GLY A 208 21.03 -11.55 13.82
CA GLY A 208 19.75 -11.89 14.43
C GLY A 208 19.15 -13.20 13.90
N ASN A 209 17.85 -13.39 14.14
CA ASN A 209 17.12 -14.62 13.81
C ASN A 209 16.25 -14.51 12.54
N LEU A 210 15.92 -13.30 12.10
CA LEU A 210 15.05 -13.05 10.94
C LEU A 210 15.88 -12.70 9.71
N ASN A 211 15.58 -13.37 8.59
CA ASN A 211 16.35 -13.27 7.34
C ASN A 211 17.85 -13.47 7.57
N SER A 212 18.19 -14.57 8.22
CA SER A 212 19.55 -14.89 8.64
C SER A 212 19.82 -16.36 8.36
N ASP A 213 21.04 -16.68 7.91
CA ASP A 213 21.54 -18.06 7.83
C ASP A 213 22.36 -18.46 9.08
N GLY A 214 22.31 -17.62 10.12
CA GLY A 214 23.11 -17.73 11.35
C GLY A 214 24.46 -17.01 11.30
N GLN A 215 24.95 -16.63 10.11
CA GLN A 215 26.20 -15.89 9.94
C GLN A 215 26.02 -14.56 9.19
N ASN A 216 25.08 -14.53 8.24
CA ASN A 216 24.84 -13.43 7.32
C ASN A 216 23.37 -13.01 7.34
N LEU A 217 23.14 -11.75 7.00
CA LEU A 217 21.82 -11.22 6.68
C LEU A 217 21.48 -11.54 5.23
N LEU A 218 20.29 -12.10 5.02
CA LEU A 218 19.82 -12.58 3.73
C LEU A 218 18.94 -11.52 3.06
N VAL A 219 19.32 -11.13 1.85
CA VAL A 219 18.51 -10.28 0.97
C VAL A 219 17.84 -11.17 -0.06
N TYR A 220 16.51 -11.23 0.00
CA TYR A 220 15.72 -12.06 -0.90
C TYR A 220 15.34 -11.31 -2.18
N GLY A 221 15.43 -11.99 -3.32
CA GLY A 221 15.11 -11.45 -4.63
C GLY A 221 15.95 -12.05 -5.75
N LYS A 222 15.85 -11.44 -6.93
CA LYS A 222 16.63 -11.81 -8.11
C LYS A 222 17.06 -10.57 -8.89
N GLN A 223 18.31 -10.54 -9.32
CA GLN A 223 18.83 -9.51 -10.21
C GLN A 223 18.80 -9.99 -11.68
N PHE A 224 18.34 -9.11 -12.56
CA PHE A 224 18.32 -9.27 -14.02
C PHE A 224 18.91 -8.02 -14.67
N GLY A 225 20.18 -8.08 -15.10
CA GLY A 225 20.88 -6.91 -15.63
C GLY A 225 20.90 -5.75 -14.61
N ASN A 226 20.30 -4.61 -14.99
CA ASN A 226 20.15 -3.44 -14.13
C ASN A 226 18.79 -3.38 -13.39
N VAL A 227 17.98 -4.43 -13.43
CA VAL A 227 16.75 -4.54 -12.63
C VAL A 227 16.95 -5.54 -11.50
N PHE A 228 16.54 -5.18 -10.28
CA PHE A 228 16.50 -6.09 -9.15
C PHE A 228 15.06 -6.24 -8.68
N ILE A 229 14.54 -7.46 -8.62
CA ILE A 229 13.21 -7.75 -8.05
C ILE A 229 13.43 -8.35 -6.67
N GLY A 230 13.20 -7.57 -5.63
CA GLY A 230 13.43 -7.94 -4.24
C GLY A 230 12.15 -8.13 -3.46
N VAL A 231 12.19 -9.06 -2.51
CA VAL A 231 11.10 -9.31 -1.56
C VAL A 231 11.40 -8.53 -0.29
N GLN A 232 10.53 -7.57 0.05
CA GLN A 232 10.65 -6.85 1.30
C GLN A 232 10.50 -7.84 2.47
N PRO A 233 11.43 -7.83 3.44
CA PRO A 233 11.29 -8.64 4.65
C PRO A 233 9.99 -8.32 5.39
N SER A 234 9.49 -9.30 6.14
CA SER A 234 8.35 -9.06 7.03
C SER A 234 8.72 -8.05 8.11
N PHE A 235 7.72 -7.50 8.79
CA PHE A 235 7.99 -6.56 9.87
C PHE A 235 8.63 -7.22 11.11
N GLY A 236 8.53 -8.55 11.25
CA GLY A 236 8.97 -9.29 12.42
C GLY A 236 8.00 -9.27 13.62
N TYR A 237 6.86 -8.59 13.49
CA TYR A 237 5.76 -8.63 14.45
C TYR A 237 4.48 -9.09 13.73
N GLU A 238 3.69 -9.93 14.40
CA GLU A 238 2.42 -10.44 13.88
C GLU A 238 1.31 -9.38 14.02
N GLY A 239 0.47 -9.24 12.98
CA GLY A 239 -0.74 -8.41 13.01
C GLY A 239 -0.79 -7.27 11.97
N ASP A 240 -1.65 -6.29 12.23
CA ASP A 240 -1.93 -5.15 11.35
C ASP A 240 -0.77 -4.12 11.34
N PRO A 241 -0.12 -3.85 10.19
CA PRO A 241 0.98 -2.89 10.07
C PRO A 241 0.61 -1.47 10.55
N MET A 242 -0.65 -1.08 10.47
CA MET A 242 -1.10 0.25 10.93
C MET A 242 -0.90 0.43 12.44
N ARG A 243 -0.90 -0.64 13.23
CA ARG A 243 -0.65 -0.57 14.68
C ARG A 243 0.76 -0.07 15.00
N LEU A 244 1.69 -0.22 14.07
CA LEU A 244 3.09 0.16 14.21
C LEU A 244 3.31 1.66 14.19
N LEU A 245 2.41 2.40 13.55
CA LEU A 245 2.38 3.87 13.60
C LEU A 245 2.30 4.39 15.05
N PHE A 246 1.78 3.58 15.97
CA PHE A 246 1.60 3.93 17.38
C PHE A 246 2.49 3.11 18.33
N ALA A 247 3.30 2.19 17.80
CA ALA A 247 4.17 1.35 18.61
C ALA A 247 5.41 2.14 19.04
N LYS A 248 5.55 2.40 20.35
CA LYS A 248 6.66 3.20 20.90
C LYS A 248 7.99 2.44 20.99
N SER A 249 7.94 1.12 21.09
CA SER A 249 9.12 0.25 21.27
C SER A 249 9.44 -0.60 20.05
N ALA A 250 8.70 -0.47 18.95
CA ALA A 250 8.97 -1.26 17.76
C ALA A 250 10.16 -0.66 16.97
N SER A 251 10.88 -1.53 16.27
CA SER A 251 11.95 -1.15 15.34
C SER A 251 12.03 -2.19 14.21
N PRO A 252 12.54 -1.83 13.02
CA PRO A 252 12.85 -2.83 12.00
C PRO A 252 13.87 -3.85 12.53
N HIS A 253 13.71 -5.12 12.19
CA HIS A 253 14.76 -6.11 12.43
C HIS A 253 15.94 -5.91 11.45
N HIS A 254 17.10 -6.49 11.77
CA HIS A 254 18.31 -6.34 10.96
C HIS A 254 18.14 -6.72 9.48
N GLY A 255 17.41 -7.80 9.19
CA GLY A 255 17.11 -8.20 7.81
C GLY A 255 16.37 -7.13 7.01
N PHE A 256 15.45 -6.40 7.64
CA PHE A 256 14.73 -5.29 7.02
C PHE A 256 15.68 -4.14 6.66
N ALA A 257 16.53 -3.75 7.61
CA ALA A 257 17.54 -2.70 7.37
C ALA A 257 18.55 -3.13 6.29
N ALA A 258 19.04 -4.38 6.35
CA ALA A 258 19.97 -4.95 5.38
C ALA A 258 19.42 -4.93 3.95
N TYR A 259 18.11 -5.19 3.77
CA TYR A 259 17.46 -5.09 2.46
C TYR A 259 17.63 -3.69 1.85
N TYR A 260 17.31 -2.63 2.60
CA TYR A 260 17.45 -1.26 2.09
C TYR A 260 18.90 -0.80 1.98
N THR A 261 19.78 -1.23 2.90
CA THR A 261 21.22 -1.02 2.79
C THR A 261 21.77 -1.64 1.50
N TYR A 262 21.34 -2.86 1.17
CA TYR A 262 21.71 -3.51 -0.10
C TYR A 262 21.24 -2.70 -1.30
N LEU A 263 19.98 -2.26 -1.33
CA LEU A 263 19.45 -1.45 -2.43
C LEU A 263 20.27 -0.18 -2.66
N GLU A 264 20.56 0.57 -1.60
CA GLU A 264 21.22 1.88 -1.70
C GLU A 264 22.73 1.76 -1.93
N LYS A 265 23.42 0.91 -1.18
CA LYS A 265 24.90 0.91 -1.10
C LYS A 265 25.57 -0.17 -1.94
N ILE A 266 24.93 -1.34 -2.10
CA ILE A 266 25.53 -2.51 -2.77
C ILE A 266 25.03 -2.62 -4.21
N PHE A 267 23.72 -2.80 -4.40
CA PHE A 267 23.11 -2.80 -5.73
C PHE A 267 23.23 -1.42 -6.40
N LYS A 268 23.18 -0.35 -5.59
CA LYS A 268 23.25 1.05 -6.00
C LYS A 268 22.11 1.41 -6.95
N ALA A 269 20.88 1.12 -6.51
CA ALA A 269 19.68 1.54 -7.21
C ALA A 269 19.68 3.06 -7.46
N ASP A 270 19.28 3.46 -8.66
CA ASP A 270 18.98 4.87 -8.95
C ASP A 270 17.56 5.24 -8.54
N ALA A 271 16.65 4.25 -8.50
CA ALA A 271 15.30 4.38 -7.97
C ALA A 271 14.79 3.03 -7.46
N VAL A 272 13.84 3.07 -6.52
CA VAL A 272 13.03 1.93 -6.11
C VAL A 272 11.57 2.13 -6.52
N LEU A 273 10.97 1.08 -7.05
CA LEU A 273 9.56 0.97 -7.36
C LEU A 273 8.92 -0.05 -6.42
N HIS A 274 8.10 0.44 -5.50
CA HIS A 274 7.34 -0.42 -4.61
C HIS A 274 6.01 -0.83 -5.28
N PHE A 275 5.71 -2.13 -5.23
CA PHE A 275 4.47 -2.70 -5.75
C PHE A 275 3.55 -3.12 -4.62
N GLY A 276 2.36 -2.54 -4.63
CA GLY A 276 1.27 -2.96 -3.78
C GLY A 276 0.92 -1.96 -2.69
N THR A 277 -0.19 -2.25 -2.01
CA THR A 277 -0.62 -1.51 -0.82
C THR A 277 0.01 -2.14 0.42
N HIS A 278 0.18 -1.35 1.48
CA HIS A 278 0.68 -1.77 2.78
C HIS A 278 2.18 -2.17 2.85
N GLY A 279 3.07 -1.48 2.13
CA GLY A 279 4.50 -1.69 2.38
C GLY A 279 4.86 -1.30 3.81
N SER A 280 5.65 -2.13 4.48
CA SER A 280 5.91 -1.93 5.91
C SER A 280 6.81 -0.72 6.19
N LEU A 281 7.58 -0.27 5.19
CA LEU A 281 8.50 0.88 5.29
C LEU A 281 7.79 2.15 5.78
N GLU A 282 6.66 2.53 5.19
CA GLU A 282 5.97 3.76 5.58
C GLU A 282 5.36 3.69 6.99
N PHE A 283 5.08 2.49 7.51
CA PHE A 283 4.50 2.28 8.84
C PHE A 283 5.56 2.06 9.94
N MET A 284 6.85 1.99 9.57
CA MET A 284 7.95 1.86 10.52
C MET A 284 7.94 3.00 11.55
N PRO A 285 8.29 2.76 12.83
CA PRO A 285 8.18 3.77 13.89
C PRO A 285 8.95 5.08 13.62
N GLY A 286 8.34 6.19 14.05
CA GLY A 286 8.82 7.54 13.79
C GLY A 286 7.66 8.55 13.72
N LYS A 287 8.00 9.84 13.59
CA LYS A 287 7.06 10.96 13.55
C LYS A 287 5.99 10.77 12.48
N GLN A 288 4.75 11.23 12.68
CA GLN A 288 3.68 11.06 11.67
C GLN A 288 3.94 11.81 10.36
N VAL A 289 4.40 13.06 10.44
CA VAL A 289 4.75 13.89 9.28
C VAL A 289 5.97 14.75 9.61
N GLY A 290 6.85 14.96 8.63
CA GLY A 290 8.09 15.72 8.81
C GLY A 290 9.11 14.92 9.61
N MET A 291 9.64 13.86 8.99
CA MET A 291 10.56 12.91 9.61
C MET A 291 11.85 13.60 10.07
N SER A 292 12.38 13.12 11.19
CA SER A 292 13.73 13.43 11.68
C SER A 292 14.71 12.31 11.31
N GLY A 293 16.02 12.58 11.45
CA GLY A 293 17.06 11.57 11.28
C GLY A 293 17.06 10.43 12.30
N THR A 294 16.08 10.40 13.21
CA THR A 294 15.81 9.31 14.15
C THR A 294 14.63 8.44 13.74
N CYS A 295 13.85 8.85 12.72
CA CYS A 295 12.72 8.07 12.23
C CYS A 295 13.21 6.93 11.34
N TYR A 296 12.71 5.71 11.55
CA TYR A 296 13.13 4.56 10.75
C TYR A 296 12.80 4.70 9.25
N PRO A 297 11.61 5.18 8.83
CA PRO A 297 11.34 5.39 7.41
C PRO A 297 12.40 6.26 6.71
N ASP A 298 12.86 7.34 7.38
CA ASP A 298 13.91 8.25 6.90
C ASP A 298 15.25 7.56 6.74
N ARG A 299 15.67 6.80 7.77
CA ARG A 299 16.94 6.08 7.81
C ARG A 299 17.00 4.91 6.81
N LEU A 300 15.88 4.21 6.64
CA LEU A 300 15.77 3.03 5.77
C LEU A 300 15.80 3.43 4.30
N ILE A 301 14.92 4.35 3.86
CA ILE A 301 14.88 4.76 2.45
C ILE A 301 16.01 5.74 2.11
N SER A 302 16.50 6.49 3.10
CA SER A 302 17.67 7.36 2.98
C SER A 302 17.55 8.30 1.77
N SER A 303 18.54 8.32 0.90
CA SER A 303 18.59 9.17 -0.30
C SER A 303 17.88 8.59 -1.53
N LEU A 304 17.36 7.36 -1.46
CA LEU A 304 16.86 6.63 -2.63
C LEU A 304 15.51 7.21 -3.12
N PRO A 305 15.41 7.67 -4.39
CA PRO A 305 14.14 8.06 -4.98
C PRO A 305 13.17 6.87 -4.97
N SER A 306 11.98 7.10 -4.42
CA SER A 306 10.95 6.08 -4.27
C SER A 306 9.77 6.41 -5.16
N ALA A 307 9.35 5.46 -5.99
CA ALA A 307 8.10 5.48 -6.72
C ALA A 307 7.21 4.35 -6.20
N TYR A 308 5.90 4.58 -6.16
CA TYR A 308 4.97 3.65 -5.54
C TYR A 308 3.71 3.51 -6.36
N LEU A 309 3.35 2.29 -6.74
CA LEU A 309 2.06 2.02 -7.36
C LEU A 309 1.00 1.87 -6.27
N TYR A 310 0.03 2.78 -6.26
CA TYR A 310 -1.03 2.82 -5.24
C TYR A 310 -2.42 2.77 -5.87
N ALA A 311 -3.37 2.09 -5.23
CA ALA A 311 -4.74 2.06 -5.72
C ALA A 311 -5.37 3.46 -5.65
N ALA A 312 -6.04 3.89 -6.72
CA ALA A 312 -6.66 5.22 -6.80
C ALA A 312 -7.72 5.47 -5.70
N ASN A 313 -8.32 4.40 -5.17
CA ASN A 313 -9.32 4.47 -4.10
C ASN A 313 -8.74 4.46 -2.68
N ASN A 314 -7.42 4.37 -2.50
CA ASN A 314 -6.77 4.43 -1.18
C ASN A 314 -5.84 5.65 -1.03
N PRO A 315 -6.39 6.89 -1.07
CA PRO A 315 -5.60 8.11 -0.96
C PRO A 315 -5.02 8.32 0.44
N SER A 316 -5.66 7.77 1.50
CA SER A 316 -5.22 7.92 2.88
C SER A 316 -3.85 7.29 3.11
N GLU A 317 -3.65 6.04 2.72
CA GLU A 317 -2.37 5.38 2.92
C GLU A 317 -1.32 5.82 1.89
N ALA A 318 -1.73 6.14 0.66
CA ALA A 318 -0.85 6.78 -0.31
C ALA A 318 -0.23 8.08 0.26
N THR A 319 -1.00 8.83 1.04
CA THR A 319 -0.54 10.04 1.73
C THR A 319 0.47 9.72 2.84
N ILE A 320 0.30 8.61 3.55
CA ILE A 320 1.28 8.13 4.55
C ILE A 320 2.61 7.83 3.85
N ALA A 321 2.60 7.10 2.74
CA ALA A 321 3.80 6.80 1.98
C ALA A 321 4.50 8.07 1.44
N LYS A 322 3.74 9.04 0.91
CA LYS A 322 4.28 10.35 0.50
C LYS A 322 5.02 11.07 1.63
N ARG A 323 4.45 11.05 2.83
CA ARG A 323 4.92 11.84 3.98
C ARG A 323 6.01 11.16 4.81
N ARG A 324 6.05 9.83 4.80
CA ARG A 324 6.98 9.03 5.64
C ARG A 324 8.08 8.32 4.86
N SER A 325 7.80 7.80 3.66
CA SER A 325 8.77 7.09 2.83
C SER A 325 9.22 7.85 1.58
N TYR A 326 8.84 9.14 1.48
CA TYR A 326 9.23 10.03 0.38
C TYR A 326 8.80 9.54 -1.01
N SER A 327 7.73 8.75 -1.04
CA SER A 327 7.29 8.07 -2.26
C SER A 327 6.52 8.99 -3.20
N ALA A 328 6.90 8.98 -4.48
CA ALA A 328 6.09 9.49 -5.58
C ALA A 328 5.03 8.45 -5.95
N THR A 329 3.79 8.68 -5.51
CA THR A 329 2.67 7.76 -5.71
C THR A 329 2.08 7.90 -7.11
N VAL A 330 2.10 6.83 -7.89
CA VAL A 330 1.44 6.70 -9.20
C VAL A 330 0.20 5.83 -9.02
N SER A 331 -0.97 6.38 -9.35
CA SER A 331 -2.23 5.69 -9.14
C SER A 331 -2.50 4.62 -10.21
N TYR A 332 -2.98 3.44 -9.81
CA TYR A 332 -3.59 2.46 -10.69
C TYR A 332 -5.09 2.32 -10.39
N LEU A 333 -5.87 1.85 -11.37
CA LEU A 333 -7.31 1.65 -11.21
C LEU A 333 -7.58 0.30 -10.53
N THR A 334 -8.55 0.24 -9.63
CA THR A 334 -9.07 -1.06 -9.20
C THR A 334 -9.75 -1.78 -10.38
N PRO A 335 -9.90 -3.11 -10.35
CA PRO A 335 -10.61 -3.85 -11.37
C PRO A 335 -11.98 -3.23 -11.66
N PRO A 336 -12.45 -3.30 -12.91
CA PRO A 336 -13.80 -2.90 -13.27
C PRO A 336 -14.79 -3.59 -12.33
N ALA A 337 -15.67 -2.79 -11.72
CA ALA A 337 -16.65 -3.33 -10.80
C ALA A 337 -17.83 -3.91 -11.56
N GLU A 338 -18.34 -5.02 -11.08
CA GLU A 338 -19.51 -5.71 -11.61
C GLU A 338 -20.58 -5.79 -10.52
N ASN A 339 -21.84 -5.91 -10.91
CA ASN A 339 -22.89 -6.29 -9.97
C ASN A 339 -22.60 -7.71 -9.49
N ALA A 340 -22.62 -7.93 -8.17
CA ALA A 340 -22.29 -9.23 -7.57
C ALA A 340 -23.16 -10.37 -8.10
N GLY A 341 -24.39 -10.03 -8.54
CA GLY A 341 -25.33 -11.00 -9.08
C GLY A 341 -25.88 -11.93 -7.99
N LEU A 342 -26.57 -12.98 -8.43
CA LEU A 342 -27.09 -14.03 -7.55
C LEU A 342 -26.60 -15.39 -8.01
N TYR A 343 -26.40 -16.30 -7.07
CA TYR A 343 -25.93 -17.65 -7.33
C TYR A 343 -26.67 -18.68 -6.48
N LYS A 344 -26.78 -19.91 -7.01
CA LYS A 344 -27.38 -21.07 -6.31
C LYS A 344 -28.74 -20.73 -5.69
N GLY A 345 -28.93 -21.00 -4.39
CA GLY A 345 -30.18 -20.79 -3.67
C GLY A 345 -30.70 -19.34 -3.72
N LEU A 346 -29.83 -18.34 -3.81
CA LEU A 346 -30.27 -16.93 -3.95
C LEU A 346 -30.92 -16.66 -5.31
N LYS A 347 -30.45 -17.32 -6.37
CA LYS A 347 -31.06 -17.23 -7.70
C LYS A 347 -32.43 -17.94 -7.71
N GLU A 348 -32.51 -19.12 -7.13
CA GLU A 348 -33.76 -19.87 -6.96
C GLU A 348 -34.79 -19.04 -6.16
N LEU A 349 -34.35 -18.38 -5.09
CA LEU A 349 -35.19 -17.51 -4.28
C LEU A 349 -35.77 -16.34 -5.08
N LYS A 350 -34.95 -15.70 -5.95
CA LYS A 350 -35.43 -14.63 -6.85
C LYS A 350 -36.48 -15.14 -7.85
N GLU A 351 -36.33 -16.36 -8.35
CA GLU A 351 -37.30 -17.00 -9.26
C GLU A 351 -38.63 -17.29 -8.54
N LEU A 352 -38.58 -17.74 -7.27
CA LEU A 352 -39.77 -17.92 -6.43
C LEU A 352 -40.50 -16.59 -6.19
N ILE A 353 -39.76 -15.52 -5.85
CA ILE A 353 -40.33 -14.17 -5.66
C ILE A 353 -40.94 -13.64 -6.97
N SER A 354 -40.29 -13.88 -8.11
CA SER A 354 -40.83 -13.49 -9.42
C SER A 354 -42.13 -14.24 -9.71
N SER A 355 -42.20 -15.53 -9.36
CA SER A 355 -43.40 -16.35 -9.50
C SER A 355 -44.55 -15.90 -8.59
N TYR A 356 -44.24 -15.32 -7.43
CA TYR A 356 -45.25 -14.77 -6.52
C TYR A 356 -46.08 -13.67 -7.19
N GLN A 357 -45.51 -12.82 -8.05
CA GLN A 357 -46.28 -11.76 -8.72
C GLN A 357 -47.49 -12.30 -9.52
N GLY A 358 -47.33 -13.45 -10.20
CA GLY A 358 -48.40 -14.09 -10.96
C GLY A 358 -49.33 -14.97 -10.11
N LEU A 359 -48.90 -15.38 -8.91
CA LEU A 359 -49.64 -16.26 -8.00
C LEU A 359 -50.25 -15.52 -6.80
N ARG A 360 -49.96 -14.24 -6.64
CA ARG A 360 -50.28 -13.42 -5.46
C ARG A 360 -51.76 -13.47 -5.08
N GLU A 361 -52.65 -13.30 -6.05
CA GLU A 361 -54.11 -13.29 -5.84
C GLU A 361 -54.73 -14.68 -5.86
N ASN A 362 -53.96 -15.74 -6.13
CA ASN A 362 -54.48 -17.10 -6.13
C ASN A 362 -54.60 -17.62 -4.70
N GLU A 363 -55.83 -17.81 -4.21
CA GLU A 363 -56.11 -18.22 -2.83
C GLU A 363 -55.42 -19.53 -2.41
N GLY A 364 -55.21 -20.48 -3.34
CA GLY A 364 -54.55 -21.75 -3.06
C GLY A 364 -53.04 -21.73 -3.24
N ARG A 365 -52.54 -21.06 -4.29
CA ARG A 365 -51.11 -21.11 -4.68
C ARG A 365 -50.27 -19.96 -4.11
N GLY A 366 -50.87 -18.81 -3.84
CA GLY A 366 -50.21 -17.64 -3.23
C GLY A 366 -49.61 -17.95 -1.85
N PRO A 367 -50.34 -18.58 -0.91
CA PRO A 367 -49.76 -19.00 0.37
C PRO A 367 -48.65 -20.04 0.24
N ALA A 368 -48.82 -21.02 -0.66
CA ALA A 368 -47.85 -22.09 -0.84
C ALA A 368 -46.49 -21.56 -1.33
N ILE A 369 -46.48 -20.63 -2.28
CA ILE A 369 -45.24 -20.01 -2.77
C ILE A 369 -44.58 -19.14 -1.70
N VAL A 370 -45.34 -18.46 -0.84
CA VAL A 370 -44.79 -17.67 0.29
C VAL A 370 -44.06 -18.58 1.29
N ASN A 371 -44.65 -19.73 1.65
CA ASN A 371 -43.97 -20.71 2.51
C ASN A 371 -42.67 -21.24 1.85
N SER A 372 -42.67 -21.48 0.54
CA SER A 372 -41.46 -21.86 -0.20
C SER A 372 -40.41 -20.75 -0.18
N ILE A 373 -40.81 -19.49 -0.39
CA ILE A 373 -39.91 -18.32 -0.32
C ILE A 373 -39.26 -18.24 1.06
N ILE A 374 -40.04 -18.35 2.14
CA ILE A 374 -39.52 -18.30 3.52
C ILE A 374 -38.54 -19.47 3.77
N SER A 375 -38.90 -20.69 3.35
CA SER A 375 -38.04 -21.88 3.50
C SER A 375 -36.71 -21.76 2.75
N THR A 376 -36.74 -21.27 1.51
CA THR A 376 -35.52 -21.02 0.74
C THR A 376 -34.71 -19.86 1.34
N ALA A 377 -35.37 -18.84 1.90
CA ALA A 377 -34.68 -17.74 2.59
C ALA A 377 -33.92 -18.22 3.85
N PHE A 378 -34.52 -19.09 4.68
CA PHE A 378 -33.82 -19.75 5.79
C PHE A 378 -32.63 -20.60 5.30
N THR A 379 -32.79 -21.32 4.18
CA THR A 379 -31.69 -22.10 3.59
C THR A 379 -30.54 -21.20 3.13
N CYS A 380 -30.85 -19.97 2.70
CA CYS A 380 -29.86 -18.96 2.34
C CYS A 380 -29.31 -18.16 3.54
N ASN A 381 -29.75 -18.45 4.77
CA ASN A 381 -29.44 -17.72 6.01
C ASN A 381 -29.93 -16.26 6.04
N LEU A 382 -30.93 -15.89 5.24
CA LEU A 382 -31.48 -14.53 5.23
C LEU A 382 -32.34 -14.22 6.47
N ASP A 383 -32.64 -15.21 7.31
CA ASP A 383 -33.29 -15.05 8.62
C ASP A 383 -32.48 -14.22 9.62
N LYS A 384 -31.19 -14.02 9.35
CA LYS A 384 -30.30 -13.17 10.16
C LYS A 384 -30.34 -11.70 9.73
N ASP A 385 -30.79 -11.45 8.50
CA ASP A 385 -30.82 -10.12 7.88
C ASP A 385 -32.25 -9.56 7.86
N VAL A 386 -33.25 -10.45 7.73
CA VAL A 386 -34.68 -10.14 7.69
C VAL A 386 -35.38 -10.90 8.81
N ASP A 387 -36.31 -10.25 9.51
CA ASP A 387 -37.16 -10.92 10.51
C ASP A 387 -38.15 -11.85 9.80
N LEU A 388 -37.85 -13.15 9.80
CA LEU A 388 -38.64 -14.18 9.14
C LEU A 388 -39.47 -14.95 10.16
N PRO A 389 -40.77 -15.17 9.89
CA PRO A 389 -41.62 -15.93 10.80
C PRO A 389 -41.20 -17.40 10.84
N ASN A 390 -41.28 -18.01 12.02
CA ASN A 390 -40.91 -19.41 12.21
C ASN A 390 -41.87 -20.34 11.44
N LEU A 391 -41.33 -21.10 10.50
CA LEU A 391 -42.07 -22.03 9.63
C LEU A 391 -42.84 -23.13 10.38
N GLU A 392 -42.47 -23.46 11.61
CA GLU A 392 -43.20 -24.45 12.42
C GLU A 392 -44.53 -23.89 12.98
N THR A 393 -44.59 -22.57 13.17
CA THR A 393 -45.74 -21.88 13.79
C THR A 393 -46.50 -20.98 12.83
N TYR A 394 -45.87 -20.62 11.71
CA TYR A 394 -46.42 -19.71 10.72
C TYR A 394 -47.06 -20.47 9.55
N SER A 395 -48.31 -20.14 9.26
CA SER A 395 -49.02 -20.62 8.07
C SER A 395 -49.37 -19.43 7.21
N ALA A 396 -48.72 -19.31 6.05
CA ALA A 396 -49.08 -18.27 5.09
C ALA A 396 -50.57 -18.33 4.75
N ALA A 397 -51.21 -19.50 4.70
CA ALA A 397 -52.63 -19.64 4.32
C ALA A 397 -53.60 -18.92 5.28
N GLU A 398 -53.21 -18.77 6.53
CA GLU A 398 -54.01 -18.13 7.59
C GLU A 398 -53.68 -16.63 7.74
N ASP A 399 -52.68 -16.14 7.00
CA ASP A 399 -52.20 -14.76 7.06
C ASP A 399 -52.89 -13.84 6.03
N THR A 400 -52.84 -12.54 6.27
CA THR A 400 -53.37 -11.52 5.37
C THR A 400 -52.48 -11.35 4.13
N LEU A 401 -53.08 -10.96 3.00
CA LEU A 401 -52.34 -10.69 1.77
C LEU A 401 -51.26 -9.61 1.96
N GLU A 402 -51.59 -8.56 2.72
CA GLU A 402 -50.68 -7.46 3.03
C GLU A 402 -49.44 -7.94 3.80
N ASN A 403 -49.61 -8.81 4.80
CA ASN A 403 -48.45 -9.30 5.56
C ASN A 403 -47.58 -10.24 4.73
N ARG A 404 -48.18 -11.09 3.88
CA ARG A 404 -47.44 -11.92 2.94
C ARG A 404 -46.61 -11.07 1.97
N ASP A 405 -47.19 -10.00 1.43
CA ASP A 405 -46.47 -9.05 0.57
C ASP A 405 -45.32 -8.39 1.31
N ASN A 406 -45.51 -7.99 2.57
CA ASN A 406 -44.46 -7.38 3.39
C ASN A 406 -43.28 -8.35 3.61
N ILE A 407 -43.55 -9.62 3.93
CA ILE A 407 -42.51 -10.65 4.09
C ILE A 407 -41.74 -10.84 2.78
N VAL A 408 -42.45 -11.03 1.67
CA VAL A 408 -41.82 -11.22 0.34
C VAL A 408 -41.02 -9.98 -0.06
N GLY A 409 -41.56 -8.79 0.19
CA GLY A 409 -40.91 -7.51 -0.10
C GLY A 409 -39.63 -7.30 0.70
N ALA A 410 -39.61 -7.67 1.99
CA ALA A 410 -38.43 -7.59 2.83
C ALA A 410 -37.31 -8.51 2.33
N ILE A 411 -37.64 -9.77 2.01
CA ILE A 411 -36.68 -10.72 1.41
C ILE A 411 -36.18 -10.22 0.05
N TYR A 412 -37.09 -9.69 -0.79
CA TYR A 412 -36.74 -9.16 -2.10
C TYR A 412 -35.78 -7.97 -2.01
N SER A 413 -35.99 -7.06 -1.06
CA SER A 413 -35.09 -5.93 -0.82
C SER A 413 -33.67 -6.39 -0.51
N GLU A 414 -33.51 -7.40 0.35
CA GLU A 414 -32.19 -7.92 0.70
C GLU A 414 -31.51 -8.61 -0.49
N ILE A 415 -32.27 -9.38 -1.28
CA ILE A 415 -31.75 -10.00 -2.51
C ILE A 415 -31.32 -8.93 -3.51
N MET A 416 -32.10 -7.86 -3.69
CA MET A 416 -31.72 -6.76 -4.59
C MET A 416 -30.46 -6.05 -4.09
N GLN A 417 -30.30 -5.89 -2.78
CA GLN A 417 -29.08 -5.33 -2.20
C GLN A 417 -27.86 -6.20 -2.50
N ILE A 418 -27.98 -7.51 -2.37
CA ILE A 418 -26.90 -8.45 -2.73
C ILE A 418 -26.60 -8.38 -4.22
N GLU A 419 -27.63 -8.53 -5.07
CA GLU A 419 -27.49 -8.61 -6.52
C GLU A 419 -26.87 -7.34 -7.11
N SER A 420 -27.36 -6.17 -6.67
CA SER A 420 -26.94 -4.88 -7.21
C SER A 420 -25.63 -4.37 -6.62
N ARG A 421 -25.08 -5.03 -5.59
CA ARG A 421 -23.83 -4.61 -4.94
C ARG A 421 -22.70 -4.57 -5.98
N LEU A 422 -22.16 -3.38 -6.18
CA LEU A 422 -21.09 -3.13 -7.14
C LEU A 422 -19.74 -3.40 -6.47
N LEU A 423 -19.00 -4.41 -6.95
CA LEU A 423 -17.70 -4.77 -6.40
C LEU A 423 -16.74 -5.28 -7.48
N PRO A 424 -15.42 -5.09 -7.31
CA PRO A 424 -14.41 -5.62 -8.22
C PRO A 424 -14.33 -7.15 -8.15
N CYS A 425 -14.50 -7.81 -9.30
CA CYS A 425 -14.48 -9.28 -9.45
C CYS A 425 -13.19 -9.75 -10.15
N GLY A 426 -12.02 -9.37 -9.65
CA GLY A 426 -10.74 -9.77 -10.26
C GLY A 426 -9.53 -9.03 -9.69
N LEU A 427 -8.44 -9.01 -10.46
CA LEU A 427 -7.21 -8.27 -10.17
C LEU A 427 -6.86 -7.34 -11.33
N HIS A 428 -6.25 -6.19 -11.02
CA HIS A 428 -5.76 -5.24 -11.99
C HIS A 428 -4.35 -5.61 -12.45
N THR A 429 -4.04 -5.38 -13.73
CA THR A 429 -2.68 -5.44 -14.25
C THR A 429 -2.27 -4.05 -14.71
N VAL A 430 -1.15 -3.55 -14.20
CA VAL A 430 -0.68 -2.18 -14.51
C VAL A 430 -0.44 -2.01 -16.00
N GLY A 431 -1.09 -0.99 -16.58
CA GLY A 431 -0.95 -0.65 -18.00
C GLY A 431 -1.86 -1.44 -18.95
N VAL A 432 -2.79 -2.23 -18.42
CA VAL A 432 -3.80 -3.00 -19.18
C VAL A 432 -5.19 -2.38 -19.03
#